data_AF-A0A7C6W6P8-F1
#
_entry.id   AF-A0A7C6W6P8-F1
#
_cell.length_a   1.000
_cell.length_b   1.000
_cell.length_c   1.000
_cell.angle_alpha   90.00
_cell.angle_beta   90.00
_cell.angle_gamma   90.00
#
_symmetry.space_group_name_H-M   'P 1'
#
loop_
_entity.id
_entity.type
_entity.pdbx_description
1 polymer ?
#
loop_
_entity_poly.entity_id
_entity_poly.type
_entity_poly.pdbx_seq_one_letter_code
_entity_poly.pdbx_strand_id
1 'polypeptide(L)'
;MKFKKALNYLSTHGLGFRTLKTMLAIALCLLIAYYAGYEDVYNVCAVALLTMQITPKESIKLGSHRLIGTVIGGVIGTGMLYLSIATGIHSYILTVFAVGLTIFICNLINIKGASAISSLVVMLILIVPLDIEPTYLYPIQRTLETAIGIVIAVAINYSFKSKPTRLSAETPQSASNN
;
A
#
# COMPACT_ATOMS: atom_id res chain seq x y z
N MET A 1 -2.98 28.86 -17.24
CA MET A 1 -4.15 28.55 -18.11
C MET A 1 -4.07 27.18 -18.80
N LYS A 2 -2.89 26.73 -19.29
CA LYS A 2 -2.72 25.42 -19.97
C LYS A 2 -2.97 24.18 -19.08
N PHE A 3 -2.60 24.23 -17.80
CA PHE A 3 -2.76 23.12 -16.85
C PHE A 3 -4.22 22.75 -16.59
N LYS A 4 -5.11 23.76 -16.47
CA LYS A 4 -6.55 23.54 -16.25
C LYS A 4 -7.23 22.87 -17.44
N LYS A 5 -6.77 23.17 -18.67
CA LYS A 5 -7.25 22.57 -19.92
C LYS A 5 -6.84 21.10 -20.05
N ALA A 6 -5.59 20.77 -19.68
CA ALA A 6 -5.09 19.39 -19.63
C ALA A 6 -5.84 18.55 -18.59
N LEU A 7 -6.06 19.09 -17.37
CA LEU A 7 -6.88 18.46 -16.33
C LEU A 7 -8.31 18.16 -16.80
N ASN A 8 -8.92 19.08 -17.55
CA ASN A 8 -10.28 18.90 -18.06
C ASN A 8 -10.35 17.80 -19.14
N TYR A 9 -9.31 17.67 -19.97
CA TYR A 9 -9.19 16.64 -21.01
C TYR A 9 -8.96 15.23 -20.44
N LEU A 10 -8.14 15.13 -19.38
CA LEU A 10 -7.90 13.88 -18.64
C LEU A 10 -9.15 13.42 -17.89
N SER A 11 -9.91 14.37 -17.31
CA SER A 11 -11.18 14.08 -16.64
C SER A 11 -12.25 13.57 -17.61
N THR A 12 -12.23 13.98 -18.88
CA THR A 12 -13.20 13.52 -19.90
C THR A 12 -12.92 12.09 -20.39
N HIS A 13 -11.70 11.58 -20.18
CA HIS A 13 -11.26 10.23 -20.56
C HIS A 13 -11.11 9.28 -19.36
N GLY A 14 -11.72 9.58 -18.20
CA GLY A 14 -11.78 8.67 -17.06
C GLY A 14 -10.55 8.65 -16.14
N LEU A 15 -9.54 9.51 -16.37
CA LEU A 15 -8.45 9.72 -15.41
C LEU A 15 -8.96 10.58 -14.25
N GLY A 16 -9.52 9.90 -13.25
CA GLY A 16 -10.04 10.54 -12.04
C GLY A 16 -8.95 11.22 -11.21
N PHE A 17 -9.35 12.16 -10.37
CA PHE A 17 -8.47 12.92 -9.47
C PHE A 17 -7.58 12.02 -8.58
N ARG A 18 -8.03 10.79 -8.28
CA ARG A 18 -7.25 9.76 -7.59
C ARG A 18 -5.95 9.45 -8.35
N THR A 19 -6.00 9.25 -9.66
CA THR A 19 -4.83 8.87 -10.47
C THR A 19 -3.76 9.95 -10.46
N LEU A 20 -4.17 11.22 -10.52
CA LEU A 20 -3.23 12.34 -10.44
C LEU A 20 -2.49 12.38 -9.11
N LYS A 21 -3.19 12.17 -7.99
CA LYS A 21 -2.56 12.09 -6.68
C LYS A 21 -1.60 10.89 -6.59
N THR A 22 -1.97 9.76 -7.17
CA THR A 22 -1.11 8.57 -7.22
C THR A 22 0.18 8.83 -7.99
N MET A 23 0.10 9.45 -9.17
CA MET A 23 1.28 9.83 -9.97
C MET A 23 2.20 10.77 -9.17
N LEU A 24 1.63 11.73 -8.45
CA LEU A 24 2.39 12.65 -7.62
C LEU A 24 3.06 11.95 -6.43
N ALA A 25 2.37 10.99 -5.79
CA ALA A 25 2.95 10.19 -4.72
C ALA A 25 4.12 9.34 -5.21
N ILE A 26 3.98 8.67 -6.37
CA ILE A 26 5.07 7.89 -6.97
C ILE A 26 6.25 8.78 -7.35
N ALA A 27 5.99 9.95 -7.96
CA ALA A 27 7.04 10.91 -8.30
C ALA A 27 7.81 11.37 -7.05
N LEU A 28 7.11 11.59 -5.93
CA LEU A 28 7.74 11.95 -4.67
C LEU A 28 8.56 10.79 -4.08
N CYS A 29 8.06 9.55 -4.13
CA CYS A 29 8.84 8.37 -3.72
C CYS A 29 10.16 8.27 -4.50
N LEU A 30 10.11 8.42 -5.83
CA LEU A 30 11.28 8.36 -6.70
C LEU A 30 12.27 9.50 -6.42
N LEU A 31 11.76 10.71 -6.21
CA LEU A 31 12.60 11.86 -5.90
C LEU A 31 13.34 11.67 -4.57
N ILE A 32 12.62 11.22 -3.53
CA ILE A 32 13.21 10.95 -2.21
C ILE A 32 14.28 9.86 -2.33
N ALA A 33 13.99 8.76 -3.03
CA ALA A 33 14.93 7.67 -3.21
C ALA A 33 16.18 8.09 -4.00
N TYR A 34 16.03 8.91 -5.04
CA TYR A 34 17.15 9.45 -5.81
C TYR A 34 18.11 10.26 -4.93
N TYR A 35 17.59 11.15 -4.08
CA TYR A 35 18.43 11.94 -3.17
C TYR A 35 18.97 11.12 -1.99
N ALA A 36 18.26 10.08 -1.56
CA ALA A 36 18.70 9.20 -0.49
C ALA A 36 19.68 8.09 -0.95
N GLY A 37 19.88 7.93 -2.27
CA GLY A 37 20.66 6.82 -2.82
C GLY A 37 20.03 5.44 -2.57
N TYR A 38 18.70 5.36 -2.46
CA TYR A 38 18.01 4.11 -2.16
C TYR A 38 17.62 3.37 -3.45
N GLU A 39 18.27 2.23 -3.71
CA GLU A 39 18.12 1.49 -4.97
C GLU A 39 16.80 0.67 -5.03
N ASP A 40 16.30 0.19 -3.89
CA ASP A 40 15.09 -0.65 -3.79
C ASP A 40 13.77 0.14 -3.78
N VAL A 41 13.72 1.30 -4.44
CA VAL A 41 12.56 2.22 -4.42
C VAL A 41 11.26 1.59 -4.94
N TYR A 42 11.34 0.55 -5.75
CA TYR A 42 10.20 -0.16 -6.32
C TYR A 42 9.15 -0.54 -5.25
N ASN A 43 9.60 -1.07 -4.10
CA ASN A 43 8.69 -1.52 -3.04
C ASN A 43 7.92 -0.36 -2.43
N VAL A 44 8.62 0.77 -2.19
CA VAL A 44 8.03 2.00 -1.66
C VAL A 44 6.99 2.57 -2.63
N CYS A 45 7.30 2.60 -3.92
CA CYS A 45 6.37 3.04 -4.98
C CYS A 45 5.14 2.13 -5.08
N ALA A 46 5.32 0.80 -5.04
CA ALA A 46 4.23 -0.16 -5.07
C ALA A 46 3.31 0.00 -3.86
N VAL A 47 3.87 0.19 -2.66
CA VAL A 47 3.08 0.44 -1.45
C VAL A 47 2.30 1.76 -1.55
N ALA A 48 2.94 2.83 -2.03
CA ALA A 48 2.27 4.12 -2.21
C ALA A 48 1.09 4.00 -3.19
N LEU A 49 1.31 3.34 -4.34
CA LEU A 49 0.28 3.06 -5.34
C LEU A 49 -0.90 2.29 -4.74
N LEU A 50 -0.64 1.20 -4.03
CA LEU A 50 -1.67 0.31 -3.51
C LEU A 50 -2.40 0.89 -2.28
N THR A 51 -1.77 1.81 -1.56
CA THR A 51 -2.38 2.51 -0.40
C THR A 51 -3.21 3.72 -0.83
N MET A 52 -3.00 4.22 -2.05
CA MET A 52 -3.67 5.44 -2.50
C MET A 52 -5.16 5.23 -2.76
N GLN A 53 -6.00 5.94 -2.01
CA GLN A 53 -7.45 5.88 -2.06
C GLN A 53 -8.06 7.25 -2.38
N ILE A 54 -9.37 7.29 -2.61
CA ILE A 54 -10.10 8.54 -2.91
C ILE A 54 -10.04 9.50 -1.72
N THR A 55 -10.20 8.98 -0.51
CA THR A 55 -10.22 9.78 0.73
C THR A 55 -9.00 9.46 1.61
N PRO A 56 -8.50 10.45 2.37
CA PRO A 56 -7.37 10.23 3.29
C PRO A 56 -7.66 9.20 4.38
N LYS A 57 -8.91 9.16 4.90
CA LYS A 57 -9.31 8.20 5.94
C LYS A 57 -9.20 6.76 5.45
N GLU A 58 -9.63 6.49 4.22
CA GLU A 58 -9.52 5.15 3.64
C GLU A 58 -8.06 4.80 3.32
N SER A 59 -7.23 5.75 2.88
CA SER A 59 -5.79 5.54 2.72
C SER A 59 -5.10 5.20 4.04
N ILE A 60 -5.43 5.88 5.14
CA ILE A 60 -4.89 5.58 6.46
C ILE A 60 -5.32 4.19 6.91
N LYS A 61 -6.62 3.86 6.81
CA LYS A 61 -7.16 2.55 7.19
C LYS A 61 -6.48 1.42 6.43
N LEU A 62 -6.36 1.55 5.10
CA LEU A 62 -5.71 0.56 4.26
C LEU A 62 -4.20 0.47 4.53
N GLY A 63 -3.55 1.60 4.78
CA GLY A 63 -2.15 1.67 5.18
C GLY A 63 -1.90 0.94 6.50
N SER A 64 -2.74 1.15 7.51
CA SER A 64 -2.63 0.43 8.80
C SER A 64 -2.79 -1.08 8.63
N HIS A 65 -3.75 -1.53 7.81
CA HIS A 65 -3.90 -2.96 7.53
C HIS A 65 -2.67 -3.53 6.80
N ARG A 66 -2.02 -2.74 5.94
CA ARG A 66 -0.75 -3.09 5.30
C ARG A 66 0.37 -3.23 6.30
N LEU A 67 0.59 -2.24 7.15
CA LEU A 67 1.64 -2.31 8.17
C LEU A 67 1.47 -3.51 9.09
N ILE A 68 0.26 -3.75 9.57
CA ILE A 68 -0.01 -4.89 10.45
C ILE A 68 0.22 -6.20 9.69
N GLY A 69 -0.27 -6.31 8.45
CA GLY A 69 -0.04 -7.47 7.61
C GLY A 69 1.43 -7.74 7.34
N THR A 70 2.24 -6.71 7.04
CA THR A 70 3.67 -6.86 6.81
C THR A 70 4.43 -7.29 8.05
N VAL A 71 4.04 -6.81 9.23
CA VAL A 71 4.67 -7.23 10.49
C VAL A 71 4.33 -8.70 10.79
N ILE A 72 3.06 -9.09 10.69
CA ILE A 72 2.63 -10.48 10.93
C ILE A 72 3.33 -11.43 9.93
N GLY A 73 3.30 -11.08 8.64
CA GLY A 73 3.93 -11.88 7.59
C GLY A 73 5.44 -11.93 7.73
N GLY A 74 6.06 -10.84 8.18
CA GLY A 74 7.49 -10.78 8.49
C GLY A 74 7.89 -11.75 9.59
N VAL A 75 7.14 -11.78 10.70
CA VAL A 75 7.39 -12.68 11.83
C VAL A 75 7.20 -14.15 11.43
N ILE A 76 6.08 -14.47 10.79
CA ILE A 76 5.76 -15.86 10.39
C ILE A 76 6.73 -16.34 9.31
N GLY A 77 6.98 -15.51 8.29
CA GLY A 77 7.87 -15.85 7.18
C GLY A 77 9.31 -16.11 7.65
N THR A 78 9.82 -15.27 8.55
CA THR A 78 11.16 -15.44 9.13
C THR A 78 11.24 -16.73 9.95
N GLY A 79 10.23 -17.01 10.80
CA GLY A 79 10.18 -18.24 11.58
C GLY A 79 10.15 -19.50 10.70
N MET A 80 9.37 -19.47 9.62
CA MET A 80 9.29 -20.57 8.66
C MET A 80 10.59 -20.72 7.87
N LEU A 81 11.24 -19.62 7.50
CA LEU A 81 12.55 -19.69 6.85
C LEU A 81 13.60 -20.39 7.75
N TYR A 82 13.69 -20.02 9.03
CA TYR A 82 14.58 -20.70 9.97
C TYR A 82 14.23 -22.19 10.12
N LEU A 83 12.94 -22.54 10.10
CA LEU A 83 12.50 -23.93 10.11
C LEU A 83 12.93 -24.68 8.84
N SER A 84 12.85 -24.06 7.66
CA SER A 84 13.33 -24.63 6.40
C SER A 84 14.83 -24.94 6.46
N ILE A 85 15.63 -24.00 6.99
CA ILE A 85 17.08 -24.17 7.16
C ILE A 85 17.38 -25.29 8.16
N ALA A 86 16.67 -25.33 9.30
CA ALA A 86 16.91 -26.32 10.36
C ALA A 86 16.49 -27.75 9.98
N THR A 87 15.43 -27.90 9.19
CA THR A 87 14.87 -29.21 8.82
C THR A 87 15.33 -29.72 7.46
N GLY A 88 15.91 -28.84 6.63
CA GLY A 88 16.25 -29.14 5.24
C GLY A 88 15.03 -29.28 4.32
N ILE A 89 13.82 -29.01 4.81
CA ILE A 89 12.60 -29.03 4.00
C ILE A 89 12.65 -27.86 3.02
N HIS A 90 12.37 -28.13 1.75
CA HIS A 90 12.38 -27.12 0.70
C HIS A 90 11.39 -25.98 1.00
N SER A 91 11.84 -24.73 0.84
CA SER A 91 11.09 -23.53 1.24
C SER A 91 9.72 -23.43 0.56
N TYR A 92 9.56 -23.95 -0.66
CA TYR A 92 8.27 -23.93 -1.38
C TYR A 92 7.20 -24.78 -0.71
N ILE A 93 7.56 -25.95 -0.17
CA ILE A 93 6.62 -26.80 0.57
C ILE A 93 6.17 -26.04 1.82
N LEU A 94 7.14 -25.48 2.53
CA LEU A 94 6.89 -24.73 3.75
C LEU A 94 6.08 -23.45 3.50
N THR A 95 6.21 -22.84 2.33
CA THR A 95 5.43 -21.66 1.92
C THR A 95 3.94 -21.96 1.91
N VAL A 96 3.51 -23.13 1.41
CA VAL A 96 2.08 -23.51 1.37
C VAL A 96 1.51 -23.56 2.80
N PHE A 97 2.22 -24.23 3.72
CA PHE A 97 1.84 -24.30 5.12
C PHE A 97 1.86 -22.92 5.80
N ALA A 98 2.90 -22.13 5.55
CA ALA A 98 3.08 -20.80 6.12
C ALA A 98 1.95 -19.85 5.68
N VAL A 99 1.52 -19.90 4.43
CA VAL A 99 0.40 -19.10 3.91
C VAL A 99 -0.90 -19.53 4.57
N GLY A 100 -1.17 -20.83 4.67
CA GLY A 100 -2.36 -21.35 5.36
C GLY A 100 -2.41 -20.91 6.84
N LEU A 101 -1.29 -21.05 7.54
CA LEU A 101 -1.13 -20.63 8.94
C LEU A 101 -1.34 -19.12 9.09
N THR A 102 -0.78 -18.33 8.17
CA THR A 102 -0.89 -16.87 8.17
C THR A 102 -2.33 -16.41 7.99
N ILE A 103 -3.07 -17.01 7.06
CA ILE A 103 -4.48 -16.72 6.85
C ILE A 103 -5.29 -17.07 8.10
N PHE A 104 -5.02 -18.23 8.70
CA PHE A 104 -5.69 -18.67 9.92
C PHE A 104 -5.46 -17.68 11.08
N ILE A 105 -4.20 -17.27 11.31
CA ILE A 105 -3.85 -16.28 12.35
C ILE A 105 -4.52 -14.92 12.06
N CYS A 106 -4.46 -14.43 10.82
CA CYS A 106 -5.08 -13.16 10.46
C CYS A 106 -6.61 -13.17 10.66
N ASN A 107 -7.27 -14.31 10.40
CA ASN A 107 -8.69 -14.48 10.64
C ASN A 107 -9.02 -14.45 12.14
N LEU A 108 -8.16 -15.05 12.97
CA LEU A 108 -8.32 -15.02 14.43
C LEU A 108 -8.21 -13.60 15.00
N ILE A 109 -7.31 -12.78 14.45
CA ILE A 109 -7.11 -11.38 14.85
C ILE A 109 -8.18 -10.45 14.22
N ASN A 110 -9.06 -10.96 13.36
CA ASN A 110 -10.17 -10.25 12.72
C ASN A 110 -9.78 -8.99 11.90
N ILE A 111 -8.53 -8.91 11.42
CA ILE A 111 -8.05 -7.75 10.66
C ILE A 111 -8.39 -7.95 9.17
N LYS A 112 -9.58 -7.50 8.79
CA LYS A 112 -10.10 -7.61 7.42
C LYS A 112 -9.17 -6.90 6.42
N GLY A 113 -8.50 -7.67 5.58
CA GLY A 113 -7.59 -7.19 4.53
C GLY A 113 -6.10 -7.37 4.82
N ALA A 114 -5.70 -7.64 6.07
CA ALA A 114 -4.29 -7.90 6.40
C ALA A 114 -3.82 -9.29 5.96
N SER A 115 -4.73 -10.28 5.87
CA SER A 115 -4.39 -11.67 5.50
C SER A 115 -3.70 -11.78 4.15
N ALA A 116 -4.22 -11.12 3.11
CA ALA A 116 -3.62 -11.16 1.78
C ALA A 116 -2.22 -10.54 1.75
N ILE A 117 -2.02 -9.42 2.46
CA ILE A 117 -0.73 -8.72 2.52
C ILE A 117 0.28 -9.54 3.33
N SER A 118 -0.16 -10.12 4.45
CA SER A 118 0.66 -10.98 5.29
C SER A 118 1.12 -12.23 4.52
N SER A 119 0.22 -12.87 3.79
CA SER A 119 0.56 -14.03 2.94
C SER A 119 1.53 -13.67 1.82
N LEU A 120 1.35 -12.50 1.19
CA LEU A 120 2.29 -12.01 0.17
C LEU A 120 3.69 -11.82 0.75
N VAL A 121 3.80 -11.26 1.96
CA VAL A 121 5.10 -11.02 2.63
C VAL A 121 5.78 -12.35 2.98
N VAL A 122 5.01 -13.33 3.48
CA VAL A 122 5.51 -14.69 3.73
C VAL A 122 6.06 -15.31 2.46
N MET A 123 5.32 -15.21 1.34
CA MET A 123 5.81 -15.69 0.05
C MET A 123 7.10 -14.99 -0.37
N LEU A 124 7.19 -13.67 -0.21
CA LEU A 124 8.40 -12.92 -0.52
C LEU A 124 9.61 -13.45 0.28
N ILE A 125 9.43 -13.78 1.57
CA ILE A 125 10.52 -14.24 2.44
C ILE A 125 10.98 -15.67 2.09
N LEU A 126 10.06 -16.57 1.74
CA LEU A 126 10.39 -17.98 1.50
C LEU A 126 10.73 -18.31 0.03
N ILE A 127 10.21 -17.54 -0.94
CA ILE A 127 10.37 -17.83 -2.37
C ILE A 127 11.47 -16.98 -3.00
N VAL A 128 11.53 -15.68 -2.68
CA VAL A 128 12.50 -14.80 -3.31
C VAL A 128 13.87 -15.13 -2.74
N PRO A 129 14.87 -15.48 -3.57
CA PRO A 129 16.23 -15.65 -3.09
C PRO A 129 16.70 -14.32 -2.52
N LEU A 130 16.88 -14.27 -1.21
CA LEU A 130 17.37 -13.09 -0.53
C LEU A 130 18.89 -13.17 -0.55
N ASP A 131 19.53 -12.40 -1.43
CA ASP A 131 20.97 -12.12 -1.37
C ASP A 131 21.34 -11.24 -0.15
N ILE A 132 20.41 -11.09 0.80
CA ILE A 132 20.47 -10.19 1.94
C ILE A 132 20.90 -11.02 3.14
N GLU A 133 22.20 -11.06 3.36
CA GLU A 133 22.82 -11.50 4.60
C GLU A 133 22.87 -10.32 5.59
N PRO A 134 22.30 -10.44 6.79
CA PRO A 134 21.51 -11.54 7.33
C PRO A 134 20.00 -11.46 7.00
N THR A 135 19.38 -12.62 6.80
CA THR A 135 18.02 -12.74 6.23
C THR A 135 16.90 -12.15 7.10
N TYR A 136 17.13 -11.93 8.39
CA TYR A 136 16.20 -11.26 9.29
C TYR A 136 16.09 -9.74 9.06
N LEU A 137 17.04 -9.12 8.35
CA LEU A 137 16.95 -7.69 8.02
C LEU A 137 15.91 -7.42 6.94
N TYR A 138 15.64 -8.39 6.07
CA TYR A 138 14.67 -8.23 4.99
C TYR A 138 13.23 -7.90 5.45
N PRO A 139 12.60 -8.64 6.37
CA PRO A 139 11.26 -8.29 6.88
C PRO A 139 11.23 -6.91 7.56
N ILE A 140 12.35 -6.49 8.17
CA ILE A 140 12.50 -5.14 8.77
C ILE A 140 12.51 -4.09 7.66
N GLN A 141 13.36 -4.27 6.64
CA GLN A 141 13.40 -3.41 5.45
C GLN A 141 12.03 -3.32 4.79
N ARG A 142 11.32 -4.45 4.61
CA ARG A 142 9.97 -4.49 4.04
C ARG A 142 8.95 -3.72 4.86
N THR A 143 9.05 -3.79 6.18
CA THR A 143 8.18 -3.03 7.08
C THR A 143 8.46 -1.53 6.97
N LEU A 144 9.73 -1.14 6.89
CA LEU A 144 10.15 0.26 6.72
C LEU A 144 9.72 0.83 5.35
N GLU A 145 9.95 0.10 4.26
CA GLU A 145 9.49 0.47 2.92
C GLU A 145 7.98 0.66 2.88
N THR A 146 7.26 -0.23 3.57
CA THR A 146 5.80 -0.15 3.68
C THR A 146 5.38 1.10 4.46
N ALA A 147 6.03 1.39 5.59
CA ALA A 147 5.77 2.59 6.36
C ALA A 147 6.01 3.87 5.55
N ILE A 148 7.15 3.98 4.86
CA ILE A 148 7.52 5.13 4.05
C ILE A 148 6.50 5.33 2.92
N GLY A 149 6.15 4.27 2.19
CA GLY A 149 5.18 4.34 1.10
C GLY A 149 3.80 4.79 1.57
N ILE A 150 3.36 4.33 2.75
CA ILE A 150 2.08 4.76 3.36
C ILE A 150 2.13 6.22 3.76
N VAL A 151 3.21 6.67 4.42
CA VAL A 151 3.38 8.06 4.84
C VAL A 151 3.29 8.99 3.64
N ILE A 152 4.00 8.68 2.55
CA ILE A 152 3.97 9.49 1.32
C ILE A 152 2.57 9.50 0.70
N ALA A 153 1.92 8.33 0.55
CA ALA A 153 0.59 8.26 -0.01
C ALA A 153 -0.44 9.06 0.81
N VAL A 154 -0.41 8.91 2.14
CA VAL A 154 -1.31 9.64 3.04
C VAL A 154 -1.04 11.15 3.01
N ALA A 155 0.23 11.57 3.02
CA ALA A 155 0.61 12.98 2.98
C ALA A 155 0.12 13.67 1.70
N ILE A 156 0.31 13.04 0.54
CA ILE A 156 -0.22 13.54 -0.72
C ILE A 156 -1.75 13.53 -0.70
N ASN A 157 -2.39 12.47 -0.22
CA ASN A 157 -3.85 12.40 -0.20
C ASN A 157 -4.46 13.51 0.67
N TYR A 158 -3.84 13.79 1.81
CA TYR A 158 -4.25 14.84 2.73
C TYR A 158 -4.05 16.25 2.13
N SER A 159 -2.94 16.48 1.42
CA SER A 159 -2.64 17.76 0.77
C SER A 159 -3.66 18.12 -0.32
N PHE A 160 -4.19 17.11 -1.01
CA PHE A 160 -5.20 17.27 -2.06
C PHE A 160 -6.61 16.93 -1.56
N LYS A 161 -6.95 17.36 -0.34
CA LYS A 161 -8.30 17.20 0.21
C LYS A 161 -9.29 17.92 -0.70
N SER A 162 -9.98 17.18 -1.57
CA SER A 162 -11.14 17.70 -2.28
C SER A 162 -12.13 18.15 -1.21
N LYS A 163 -12.36 19.47 -1.09
CA LYS A 163 -13.55 19.94 -0.40
C LYS A 163 -14.72 19.24 -1.09
N PRO A 164 -15.67 18.63 -0.36
CA PRO A 164 -16.88 18.13 -0.99
C PRO A 164 -17.52 19.33 -1.69
N THR A 165 -17.52 19.33 -3.02
CA THR A 165 -18.26 20.32 -3.80
C THR A 165 -19.71 20.15 -3.38
N ARG A 166 -20.24 21.09 -2.59
CA ARG A 166 -21.68 21.21 -2.33
C ARG A 166 -22.34 21.64 -3.63
N LEU A 167 -22.51 20.71 -4.57
CA LEU A 167 -23.28 20.92 -5.79
C LEU A 167 -24.67 20.30 -5.60
N SER A 168 -25.47 20.94 -4.74
CA SER A 168 -26.94 20.91 -4.71
C SER A 168 -27.43 21.71 -3.49
N ALA A 169 -27.21 23.02 -3.53
CA ALA A 169 -27.89 23.96 -2.63
C ALA A 169 -28.01 25.31 -3.34
N GLU A 170 -28.52 25.30 -4.57
CA GLU A 170 -28.99 26.50 -5.26
C GLU A 170 -29.82 26.08 -6.48
N THR A 171 -31.14 26.03 -6.30
CA THR A 171 -32.07 26.36 -7.38
C THR A 171 -32.93 27.53 -6.87
N PRO A 172 -32.97 28.69 -7.56
CA PRO A 172 -33.75 29.86 -7.14
C PRO A 172 -35.27 29.66 -7.26
N GLN A 173 -35.99 30.53 -6.55
CA GLN A 173 -37.43 30.54 -6.23
C GLN A 173 -38.43 30.64 -7.42
N SER A 174 -39.67 30.19 -7.12
CA SER A 174 -41.00 30.66 -7.56
C SER A 174 -41.59 30.29 -8.95
N ALA A 175 -42.68 29.51 -8.93
CA ALA A 175 -43.92 29.65 -9.72
C ALA A 175 -45.02 28.75 -9.08
N SER A 176 -45.96 29.33 -8.32
CA SER A 176 -47.37 29.56 -8.69
C SER A 176 -48.25 28.31 -8.85
N ASN A 177 -49.07 28.02 -7.84
CA ASN A 177 -50.53 27.80 -7.91
C ASN A 177 -51.02 26.92 -6.74
N ASN A 178 -51.63 27.56 -5.75
CA ASN A 178 -52.98 27.26 -5.24
C ASN A 178 -53.46 28.43 -4.38
#